data_AF-A0A359LH93-F1
#
_entry.id   AF-A0A359LH93-F1
#
_cell.length_a   1.000
_cell.length_b   1.000
_cell.length_c   1.000
_cell.angle_alpha   90.00
_cell.angle_beta   90.00
_cell.angle_gamma   90.00
#
_symmetry.space_group_name_H-M   'P 1'
#
loop_
_entity.id
_entity.type
_entity.pdbx_description
1 polymer ?
#
loop_
_entity_poly.entity_id
_entity_poly.type
_entity_poly.pdbx_seq_one_letter_code
_entity_poly.pdbx_strand_id
1 'polypeptide(L)' 'MNEKAPSNENQILIYKTEAGQYAVEVLLDGDTVWLTQNQMAELFQTTKQNVGMHIKNIFNEAELKENSVVK' A
#
# COMPACT_ATOMS: atom_id res chain seq x y z
N MET A 1 -3.94 15.12 -34.27
CA MET A 1 -3.53 14.16 -33.24
C MET A 1 -4.05 14.67 -31.92
N ASN A 2 -4.95 13.96 -31.23
CA ASN A 2 -5.48 14.40 -29.94
C ASN A 2 -4.95 13.44 -28.88
N GLU A 3 -3.87 13.85 -28.22
CA GLU A 3 -3.28 13.15 -27.08
C GLU A 3 -4.24 13.33 -25.89
N LYS A 4 -5.17 12.38 -25.72
CA LYS A 4 -5.81 12.20 -24.42
C LYS A 4 -4.73 11.65 -23.49
N ALA A 5 -4.23 12.49 -22.58
CA ALA A 5 -3.54 12.04 -21.38
C ALA A 5 -4.39 10.94 -20.71
N PRO A 6 -3.78 9.85 -20.23
CA PRO A 6 -4.55 8.78 -19.61
C PRO A 6 -5.31 9.35 -18.42
N SER A 7 -6.62 9.07 -18.40
CA SER A 7 -7.48 9.29 -17.25
C SER A 7 -6.81 8.72 -16.00
N ASN A 8 -6.92 9.41 -14.87
CA ASN A 8 -6.60 8.87 -13.55
C ASN A 8 -7.54 7.68 -13.26
N GLU A 9 -7.27 6.54 -13.87
CA GLU A 9 -8.00 5.31 -13.65
C GLU A 9 -7.35 4.64 -12.46
N ASN A 10 -7.96 4.84 -11.30
CA ASN A 10 -7.70 4.04 -10.11
C ASN A 10 -7.76 2.56 -10.49
N GLN A 11 -6.60 1.92 -10.61
CA GLN A 11 -6.49 0.53 -11.05
C GLN A 11 -6.60 -0.37 -9.82
N ILE A 12 -7.56 -1.29 -9.85
CA ILE A 12 -7.70 -2.30 -8.81
C ILE A 12 -6.80 -3.47 -9.18
N LEU A 13 -5.77 -3.74 -8.36
CA LEU A 13 -4.93 -4.93 -8.50
C LEU A 13 -5.36 -5.99 -7.49
N ILE A 14 -5.50 -7.23 -7.95
CA ILE A 14 -5.83 -8.37 -7.09
C ILE A 14 -4.60 -9.28 -6.99
N TYR A 15 -3.91 -9.22 -5.85
CA TYR A 15 -2.78 -10.10 -5.57
C TYR A 15 -3.27 -11.41 -4.96
N LYS A 16 -2.95 -12.54 -5.60
CA LYS A 16 -3.23 -13.88 -5.06
C LYS A 16 -1.98 -14.41 -4.37
N THR A 17 -2.13 -14.86 -3.13
CA THR A 17 -1.05 -15.57 -2.43
C THR A 17 -0.80 -16.94 -3.07
N GLU A 18 0.39 -17.52 -2.90
CA GLU A 18 0.77 -18.82 -3.51
C GLU A 18 -0.22 -19.96 -3.18
N ALA A 19 -0.91 -19.86 -2.04
CA ALA A 19 -1.93 -20.82 -1.62
C ALA A 19 -3.31 -20.61 -2.30
N GLY A 20 -3.48 -19.56 -3.12
CA GLY A 20 -4.73 -19.24 -3.82
C GLY A 20 -5.91 -18.83 -2.93
N GLN A 21 -5.71 -18.81 -1.60
CA GLN A 21 -6.77 -18.60 -0.62
C GLN A 21 -7.10 -17.13 -0.35
N TYR A 22 -6.16 -16.22 -0.61
CA TYR A 22 -6.32 -14.81 -0.28
C TYR A 22 -6.05 -13.93 -1.50
N ALA A 23 -6.99 -13.02 -1.74
CA ALA A 23 -6.95 -12.03 -2.79
C ALA A 23 -6.84 -10.65 -2.11
N VAL A 24 -5.68 -10.00 -2.20
CA VAL A 24 -5.49 -8.64 -1.69
C VAL A 24 -5.89 -7.67 -2.79
N GLU A 25 -6.99 -6.96 -2.58
CA GLU A 25 -7.45 -5.89 -3.46
C GLU A 25 -6.76 -4.58 -3.08
N VAL A 26 -5.97 -4.02 -4.00
CA VAL A 26 -5.23 -2.77 -3.79
C VAL A 26 -5.64 -1.72 -4.80
N LEU A 27 -5.65 -0.46 -4.36
CA LEU A 27 -5.84 0.68 -5.24
C LEU A 27 -4.47 1.18 -5.70
N LEU A 28 -4.27 1.24 -7.01
CA LEU A 28 -3.10 1.85 -7.63
C LEU A 28 -3.45 3.25 -8.12
N ASP A 29 -2.58 4.19 -7.77
CA ASP A 29 -2.58 5.56 -8.26
C ASP A 29 -1.16 5.90 -8.73
N GLY A 30 -0.93 5.78 -10.05
CA GLY A 30 0.40 5.88 -10.65
C GLY A 30 1.37 4.85 -10.06
N ASP A 31 2.44 5.33 -9.43
CA ASP A 31 3.45 4.50 -8.75
C ASP A 31 3.12 4.23 -7.26
N THR A 32 1.96 4.70 -6.78
CA THR A 32 1.54 4.55 -5.38
C THR A 32 0.55 3.40 -5.23
N VAL A 33 0.83 2.51 -4.29
CA VAL A 33 -0.08 1.43 -3.88
C VAL A 33 -0.71 1.79 -2.54
N TRP A 34 -2.05 1.82 -2.50
CA TRP A 34 -2.79 2.05 -1.27
C TRP A 34 -3.23 0.73 -0.65
N LEU A 35 -2.80 0.52 0.59
CA LEU A 35 -3.02 -0.70 1.37
C LEU A 35 -3.38 -0.33 2.81
N THR A 36 -4.29 -1.09 3.41
CA THR A 36 -4.46 -1.08 4.87
C THR A 36 -3.30 -1.81 5.55
N GLN A 37 -3.04 -1.55 6.83
CA GLN A 37 -2.01 -2.26 7.59
C GLN A 37 -2.24 -3.78 7.65
N ASN A 38 -3.49 -4.23 7.61
CA ASN A 38 -3.82 -5.66 7.58
C ASN A 38 -3.41 -6.28 6.25
N GLN A 39 -3.72 -5.62 5.13
CA GLN A 39 -3.32 -6.09 3.80
C GLN A 39 -1.80 -6.09 3.62
N MET A 40 -1.09 -5.10 4.19
CA MET A 40 0.37 -5.13 4.24
C MET A 40 0.90 -6.33 5.05
N ALA A 41 0.28 -6.63 6.20
CA ALA A 41 0.66 -7.77 7.02
C ALA A 41 0.48 -9.09 6.24
N GLU A 42 -0.62 -9.24 5.51
CA GLU A 42 -0.86 -10.41 4.64
C GLU A 42 0.15 -10.50 3.49
N LEU A 43 0.37 -9.39 2.77
CA LEU A 43 1.27 -9.34 1.62
C LEU A 43 2.72 -9.71 2.00
N PHE A 44 3.20 -9.17 3.12
CA PHE A 44 4.56 -9.40 3.61
C PHE A 44 4.67 -10.57 4.59
N GLN A 45 3.60 -11.38 4.74
CA GLN A 45 3.54 -12.54 5.63
C GLN A 45 4.05 -12.22 7.05
N THR A 46 3.62 -11.09 7.58
CA THR A 46 4.00 -10.57 8.89
C THR A 46 2.75 -10.28 9.72
N THR A 47 2.92 -9.64 10.88
CA THR A 47 1.79 -9.24 11.74
C THR A 47 1.47 -7.76 11.57
N LYS A 48 0.21 -7.38 11.77
CA LYS A 48 -0.22 -5.96 11.82
C LYS A 48 0.61 -5.16 12.85
N GLN A 49 0.97 -5.80 13.96
CA GLN A 49 1.78 -5.19 15.01
C GLN A 49 3.19 -4.87 14.51
N ASN A 50 3.82 -5.78 13.76
CA ASN A 50 5.12 -5.53 13.15
C ASN A 50 5.05 -4.39 12.12
N VAL A 51 4.02 -4.37 11.27
CA VAL A 51 3.79 -3.26 10.32
C VAL A 51 3.70 -1.92 11.06
N GLY A 52 2.89 -1.86 12.12
CA GLY A 52 2.78 -0.64 12.95
C GLY A 52 4.08 -0.25 13.66
N MET A 53 4.88 -1.24 14.09
CA MET A 53 6.21 -1.00 14.66
C MET A 53 7.16 -0.37 13.62
N HIS A 54 7.22 -0.90 12.40
CA HIS A 54 8.04 -0.34 11.33
C HIS A 54 7.63 1.10 10.98
N ILE A 55 6.31 1.36 10.88
CA ILE A 55 5.79 2.72 10.64
C ILE A 55 6.24 3.69 11.74
N LYS A 56 6.17 3.27 13.01
CA LYS A 56 6.66 4.10 14.14
C LYS A 56 8.15 4.35 14.06
N ASN A 57 8.94 3.33 13.70
CA ASN A 57 10.39 3.49 13.58
C ASN A 57 10.78 4.48 12.48
N ILE A 58 10.10 4.45 11.33
CA ILE A 58 10.28 5.42 10.23
C ILE A 58 10.12 6.87 10.72
N PHE A 59 9.12 7.14 11.57
CA PHE A 59 8.93 8.47 12.17
C PHE A 59 10.00 8.79 13.22
N ASN A 60 10.35 7.83 14.08
CA ASN A 60 11.38 8.00 15.11
C ASN A 60 12.77 8.27 14.52
N GLU A 61 13.09 7.63 13.39
CA GLU A 61 14.34 7.79 12.65
C GLU A 61 14.33 9.04 11.76
N ALA A 62 13.22 9.80 11.75
CA ALA A 62 13.01 11.00 10.97
C ALA A 62 13.15 10.82 9.45
N GLU A 63 13.02 9.58 8.96
CA GLU A 63 12.97 9.27 7.52
C GLU A 63 11.70 9.85 6.89
N LEU A 64 10.63 9.96 7.68
CA LEU A 64 9.37 10.58 7.27
C LEU A 64 8.88 11.57 8.33
N LYS A 65 8.24 12.65 7.88
CA LYS A 65 7.57 13.59 8.79
C LYS A 65 6.14 13.11 9.04
N GLU A 66 5.72 13.05 10.30
CA GLU A 66 4.36 12.63 10.69
C GLU A 66 3.26 13.45 9.99
N ASN A 67 3.51 14.73 9.71
CA ASN A 67 2.56 15.61 9.02
C ASN A 67 2.49 15.38 7.49
N SER A 68 3.26 14.45 6.94
CA SER A 68 3.31 14.13 5.51
C SER A 68 2.49 12.91 5.12
N VAL A 69 1.84 12.26 6.09
CA VAL A 69 0.97 11.09 5.85
C VAL A 69 -0.48 11.41 6.16
N VAL A 70 -1.39 10.60 5.63
CA VAL A 70 -2.83 10.68 5.92
C VAL A 70 -3.06 10.33 7.39
N LYS A 71 -3.94 11.10 8.06
CA LYS A 71 -4.18 11.02 9.51
C LYS A 71 -5.08 9.83 9.90
#